data_AF-A0A7W4YDA5-F1
#
_entry.id   AF-A0A7W4YDA5-F1
#
_cell.length_a   1.000
_cell.length_b   1.000
_cell.length_c   1.000
_cell.angle_alpha   90.00
_cell.angle_beta   90.00
_cell.angle_gamma   90.00
#
_symmetry.space_group_name_H-M   'P 1'
#
loop_
_entity.id
_entity.type
_entity.pdbx_description
1 polymer ?
#
loop_
_entity_poly.entity_id
_entity_poly.type
_entity_poly.pdbx_seq_one_letter_code
_entity_poly.pdbx_strand_id
1 'polypeptide(L)'
;MSEPDETATPPGSAVRFIFEYDGDDVRLVSQQRVDVAVTGFDLHQERALPPGHYVEVRGTDGTPLAAVPVRGELGSSLEVFPEDPGEPITRTEVDRPRGAFTVVLPAADLAQQVAVLRVPPAARPAEGDTGPAPAPSEARARATELATFPVELG
;
A
#
# COMPACT_ATOMS: atom_id res chain seq x y z
N MET A 1 -5.21 -15.65 -34.00
CA MET A 1 -4.04 -15.70 -33.11
C MET A 1 -4.05 -14.40 -32.34
N SER A 2 -4.33 -14.46 -31.03
CA SER A 2 -4.28 -13.27 -30.18
C SER A 2 -2.81 -12.99 -29.88
N GLU A 3 -2.40 -11.73 -30.02
CA GLU A 3 -1.08 -11.26 -29.61
C GLU A 3 -0.91 -11.48 -28.09
N PRO A 4 0.27 -11.89 -27.61
CA PRO A 4 0.52 -11.99 -26.19
C PRO A 4 0.49 -10.58 -25.59
N ASP A 5 -0.27 -10.43 -24.50
CA ASP A 5 -0.29 -9.23 -23.68
C ASP A 5 1.11 -8.99 -23.10
N GLU A 6 1.86 -8.07 -23.70
CA GLU A 6 3.25 -7.74 -23.38
C GLU A 6 3.41 -7.05 -22.00
N THR A 7 2.31 -6.90 -21.25
CA THR A 7 2.31 -6.36 -19.87
C THR A 7 2.30 -7.44 -18.78
N ALA A 8 2.15 -8.72 -19.14
CA ALA A 8 2.19 -9.80 -18.17
C ALA A 8 3.62 -10.09 -17.72
N THR A 9 3.96 -9.66 -16.51
CA THR A 9 5.19 -10.12 -15.82
C THR A 9 5.22 -11.65 -15.83
N PRO A 10 6.33 -12.29 -16.25
CA PRO A 10 6.38 -13.74 -16.37
C PRO A 10 6.02 -14.43 -15.03
N PRO A 11 5.31 -15.57 -15.07
CA PRO A 11 4.97 -16.32 -13.87
C PRO A 11 6.26 -16.71 -13.13
N GLY A 12 6.46 -16.15 -11.93
CA GLY A 12 7.59 -16.48 -11.05
C GLY A 12 8.32 -15.32 -10.37
N SER A 13 8.07 -14.05 -10.71
CA SER A 13 8.82 -12.91 -10.14
C SER A 13 7.97 -11.98 -9.27
N ALA A 14 7.20 -12.52 -8.33
CA ALA A 14 6.52 -11.72 -7.32
C ALA A 14 7.15 -11.94 -5.94
N VAL A 15 7.07 -10.93 -5.09
CA VAL A 15 7.57 -10.99 -3.71
C VAL A 15 6.47 -10.62 -2.75
N ARG A 16 6.28 -11.51 -1.78
CA ARG A 16 5.47 -11.27 -0.59
C ARG A 16 6.30 -10.53 0.44
N PHE A 17 5.81 -9.37 0.84
CA PHE A 17 6.36 -8.59 1.94
C PHE A 17 5.39 -8.66 3.13
N ILE A 18 5.93 -8.95 4.31
CA ILE A 18 5.19 -8.93 5.57
C ILE A 18 5.75 -7.81 6.42
N PHE A 19 4.87 -6.93 6.87
CA PHE A 19 5.21 -5.79 7.71
C PHE A 19 4.50 -5.90 9.06
N GLU A 20 5.13 -5.35 10.09
CA GLU A 20 4.48 -5.04 11.36
C GLU A 20 4.49 -3.53 11.57
N TYR A 21 3.52 -3.02 12.32
CA TYR A 21 3.44 -1.61 12.66
C TYR A 21 3.03 -1.38 14.12
N ASP A 22 3.52 -0.26 14.67
CA ASP A 22 3.12 0.30 15.97
C ASP A 22 2.90 1.81 15.83
N GLY A 23 1.68 2.22 15.47
CA GLY A 23 1.38 3.55 14.98
C GLY A 23 1.98 3.75 13.58
N ASP A 24 2.77 4.81 13.42
CA ASP A 24 3.52 5.09 12.19
C ASP A 24 4.89 4.37 12.13
N ASP A 25 5.30 3.70 13.21
CA ASP A 25 6.53 2.92 13.25
C ASP A 25 6.33 1.59 12.50
N VAL A 26 6.80 1.51 11.25
CA VAL A 26 6.68 0.31 10.41
C VAL A 26 8.02 -0.45 10.36
N ARG A 27 7.95 -1.79 10.41
CA ARG A 27 9.09 -2.68 10.18
C ARG A 27 8.77 -3.71 9.11
N LEU A 28 9.76 -4.04 8.28
CA LEU A 28 9.70 -5.19 7.37
C LEU A 28 10.20 -6.43 8.11
N VAL A 29 9.35 -7.45 8.24
CA VAL A 29 9.69 -8.68 8.99
C VAL A 29 9.98 -9.88 8.10
N SER A 30 9.51 -9.89 6.85
CA SER A 30 9.79 -10.98 5.91
C SER A 30 9.68 -10.54 4.45
N GLN A 31 10.55 -11.12 3.61
CA GLN A 31 10.51 -11.05 2.16
C GLN A 31 10.54 -12.46 1.60
N GLN A 32 9.59 -12.83 0.74
CA GLN A 32 9.51 -14.19 0.19
C GLN A 32 9.14 -14.14 -1.30
N ARG A 33 9.95 -14.75 -2.17
CA ARG A 33 9.55 -14.97 -3.57
C ARG A 33 8.35 -15.90 -3.63
N VAL A 34 7.36 -15.56 -4.44
CA VAL A 34 6.14 -16.33 -4.64
C VAL A 34 5.84 -16.46 -6.12
N ASP A 35 5.32 -17.63 -6.51
CA ASP A 35 4.87 -17.89 -7.88
C ASP A 35 3.38 -17.58 -8.00
N VAL A 36 3.08 -16.28 -8.09
CA VAL A 36 1.72 -15.76 -8.21
C VAL A 36 1.71 -14.64 -9.24
N ALA A 37 0.75 -14.67 -10.17
CA ALA A 37 0.51 -13.56 -11.07
C ALA A 37 -0.10 -12.39 -10.29
N VAL A 38 0.57 -11.24 -10.26
CA VAL A 38 0.00 -9.99 -9.75
C VAL A 38 -0.72 -9.31 -10.90
N THR A 39 -2.05 -9.22 -10.81
CA THR A 39 -2.86 -8.64 -11.90
C THR A 39 -2.76 -7.11 -11.86
N GLY A 40 -2.75 -6.47 -13.04
CA GLY A 40 -2.52 -5.02 -13.18
C GLY A 40 -3.48 -4.12 -12.39
N PHE A 41 -4.64 -4.62 -11.95
CA PHE A 41 -5.56 -3.89 -11.07
C PHE A 41 -4.95 -3.57 -9.69
N ASP A 42 -4.01 -4.39 -9.21
CA ASP A 42 -3.29 -4.14 -7.96
C ASP A 42 -2.11 -3.16 -8.18
N LEU A 43 -1.69 -2.93 -9.43
CA LEU A 43 -0.53 -2.13 -9.78
C LEU A 43 -0.93 -0.73 -10.20
N HIS A 44 -0.90 0.21 -9.26
CA HIS A 44 -1.02 1.63 -9.59
C HIS A 44 0.31 2.13 -10.19
N GLN A 45 0.51 1.85 -11.47
CA GLN A 45 1.56 2.50 -12.27
C GLN A 45 1.18 3.95 -12.63
N GLU A 46 -0.10 4.30 -12.53
CA GLU A 46 -0.60 5.62 -12.88
C GLU A 46 -0.35 6.66 -11.78
N ARG A 47 -0.14 7.90 -12.22
CA ARG A 47 0.34 9.09 -11.48
C ARG A 47 -0.48 9.50 -10.24
N ALA A 48 -1.61 8.85 -9.96
CA ALA A 48 -2.50 9.14 -8.82
C ALA A 48 -2.54 7.96 -7.85
N LEU A 49 -2.12 8.18 -6.60
CA LEU A 49 -2.50 7.31 -5.50
C LEU A 49 -3.71 7.98 -4.81
N PRO A 50 -4.89 7.34 -4.78
CA PRO A 50 -5.98 7.78 -3.92
C PRO A 50 -5.54 7.90 -2.45
N PRO A 51 -6.32 8.57 -1.59
CA PRO A 51 -6.06 8.58 -0.15
C PRO A 51 -6.03 7.16 0.41
N GLY A 52 -5.04 6.88 1.27
CA GLY A 52 -4.85 5.55 1.86
C GLY A 52 -3.38 5.21 2.09
N HIS A 53 -3.13 3.96 2.43
CA HIS A 53 -1.78 3.42 2.61
C HIS A 53 -1.37 2.55 1.44
N TYR A 54 -0.11 2.65 1.04
CA TYR A 54 0.44 1.94 -0.12
C TYR A 54 1.79 1.34 0.21
N VAL A 55 2.11 0.23 -0.45
CA VAL A 55 3.47 -0.30 -0.53
C VAL A 55 3.97 -0.15 -1.96
N GLU A 56 5.10 0.51 -2.13
CA GLU A 56 5.71 0.84 -3.41
C GLU A 56 7.08 0.17 -3.55
N VAL A 57 7.29 -0.57 -4.65
CA VAL A 57 8.62 -1.04 -5.05
C VAL A 57 9.29 0.05 -5.89
N ARG A 58 10.57 0.29 -5.63
CA ARG A 58 11.38 1.29 -6.33
C ARG A 58 12.66 0.70 -6.93
N GLY A 59 13.08 1.29 -8.03
CA GLY A 59 14.35 1.04 -8.69
C GLY A 59 15.54 1.71 -8.00
N THR A 60 16.73 1.54 -8.58
CA THR A 60 18.02 2.02 -8.06
C THR A 60 18.09 3.53 -7.83
N ASP A 61 17.35 4.31 -8.61
CA ASP A 61 17.27 5.77 -8.55
C ASP A 61 16.08 6.27 -7.72
N GLY A 62 15.38 5.37 -7.02
CA GLY A 62 14.14 5.68 -6.31
C GLY A 62 12.92 5.78 -7.24
N THR A 63 13.06 5.46 -8.53
CA THR A 63 11.94 5.48 -9.48
C THR A 63 10.91 4.41 -9.07
N PRO A 64 9.63 4.77 -8.92
CA PRO A 64 8.57 3.82 -8.60
C PRO A 64 8.36 2.84 -9.76
N LEU A 65 8.38 1.54 -9.45
CA LEU A 65 8.14 0.47 -10.42
C LEU A 65 6.71 -0.06 -10.33
N ALA A 66 6.19 -0.16 -9.11
CA ALA A 66 4.84 -0.63 -8.81
C ALA A 66 4.41 -0.17 -7.42
N ALA A 67 3.11 0.12 -7.25
CA ALA A 67 2.53 0.38 -5.94
C ALA A 67 1.21 -0.36 -5.79
N VAL A 68 0.99 -0.96 -4.61
CA VAL A 68 -0.25 -1.68 -4.25
C VAL A 68 -0.87 -1.02 -3.02
N PRO A 69 -2.21 -0.90 -2.94
CA PRO A 69 -2.86 -0.43 -1.73
C PRO A 69 -2.73 -1.47 -0.60
N VAL A 70 -2.49 -1.00 0.62
CA VAL A 70 -2.66 -1.83 1.82
C VAL A 70 -4.15 -2.01 2.05
N ARG A 71 -4.64 -3.23 1.86
CA ARG A 71 -6.05 -3.57 2.07
C ARG A 71 -6.32 -3.69 3.56
N GLY A 72 -7.27 -2.89 4.06
CA GLY A 72 -7.51 -2.67 5.48
C GLY A 72 -6.81 -1.39 5.92
N GLU A 73 -7.50 -0.53 6.68
CA GLU A 73 -6.84 0.63 7.27
C GLU A 73 -5.70 0.13 8.16
N LEU A 74 -4.59 0.86 8.25
CA LEU A 74 -3.65 0.74 9.37
C LEU A 74 -4.31 1.27 10.66
N GLY A 75 -5.51 0.74 10.92
CA GLY A 75 -6.28 0.60 12.13
C GLY A 75 -6.48 1.85 12.96
N SER A 76 -7.03 2.97 12.48
CA SER A 76 -7.49 3.95 13.49
C SER A 76 -8.69 3.41 14.27
N SER A 77 -9.46 2.48 13.70
CA SER A 77 -10.70 1.93 14.28
C SER A 77 -10.66 0.40 14.40
N LEU A 78 -10.86 -0.14 15.61
CA LEU A 78 -10.95 -1.59 15.87
C LEU A 78 -12.38 -2.02 16.16
N GLU A 79 -12.78 -3.15 15.58
CA GLU A 79 -14.03 -3.83 15.91
C GLU A 79 -13.85 -4.61 17.22
N VAL A 80 -14.64 -4.26 18.22
CA VAL A 80 -14.60 -4.84 19.57
C VAL A 80 -15.82 -5.71 19.75
N PHE A 81 -15.56 -6.99 20.01
CA PHE A 81 -16.58 -7.97 20.36
C PHE A 81 -16.76 -7.96 21.88
N PRO A 82 -17.94 -7.57 22.39
CA PRO A 82 -18.20 -7.57 23.83
C PRO A 82 -18.19 -8.99 24.40
N GLU A 83 -17.82 -9.11 25.67
CA GLU A 83 -17.73 -10.39 26.37
C GLU A 83 -19.11 -11.02 26.62
N ASP A 84 -20.13 -10.19 26.81
CA ASP A 84 -21.50 -10.63 27.08
C ASP A 84 -22.26 -10.95 25.78
N PRO A 85 -22.72 -12.21 25.60
CA PRO A 85 -23.49 -12.59 24.42
C PRO A 85 -24.81 -11.81 24.33
N GLY A 86 -24.98 -11.04 23.26
CA GLY A 86 -26.18 -10.24 22.99
C GLY A 86 -25.94 -8.73 22.98
N GLU A 87 -24.76 -8.28 23.40
CA GLU A 87 -24.34 -6.90 23.21
C GLU A 87 -23.90 -6.64 21.76
N PRO A 88 -24.14 -5.42 21.22
CA PRO A 88 -23.76 -5.08 19.86
C PRO A 88 -22.24 -5.01 19.71
N ILE A 89 -21.75 -5.46 18.57
CA ILE A 89 -20.37 -5.24 18.15
C ILE A 89 -20.14 -3.72 18.01
N THR A 90 -19.10 -3.20 18.65
CA THR A 90 -18.77 -1.76 18.63
C THR A 90 -17.47 -1.51 17.89
N ARG A 91 -17.26 -0.27 17.40
CA ARG A 91 -15.97 0.18 16.88
C ARG A 91 -15.37 1.18 17.85
N THR A 92 -14.08 1.03 18.14
CA THR A 92 -13.33 1.91 19.05
C THR A 92 -12.14 2.49 18.31
N GLU A 93 -11.98 3.81 18.38
CA GLU A 93 -10.78 4.46 17.87
C GLU A 93 -9.57 4.14 18.78
N VAL A 94 -8.43 3.88 18.17
CA VAL A 94 -7.19 3.54 18.86
C VAL A 94 -6.12 4.54 18.47
N ASP A 95 -5.62 5.28 19.45
CA ASP A 95 -4.61 6.33 19.23
C ASP A 95 -3.31 5.78 18.64
N ARG A 96 -2.98 4.53 18.94
CA ARG A 96 -1.75 3.86 18.51
C ARG A 96 -2.00 2.41 18.11
N PRO A 97 -2.43 2.16 16.88
CA PRO A 97 -2.76 0.81 16.44
C PRO A 97 -1.52 -0.04 16.19
N ARG A 98 -1.68 -1.34 16.42
CA ARG A 98 -0.61 -2.33 16.28
C ARG A 98 -1.11 -3.51 15.50
N GLY A 99 -0.28 -4.01 14.59
CA GLY A 99 -0.65 -5.18 13.81
C GLY A 99 0.38 -5.52 12.75
N ALA A 100 -0.04 -6.37 11.82
CA ALA A 100 0.75 -6.76 10.68
C ALA A 100 -0.10 -6.72 9.40
N PHE A 101 0.55 -6.49 8.27
CA PHE A 101 -0.10 -6.58 6.97
C PHE A 101 0.84 -7.25 5.96
N THR A 102 0.24 -7.85 4.94
CA THR A 102 0.96 -8.56 3.89
C THR A 102 0.57 -8.00 2.53
N VAL A 103 1.56 -7.78 1.68
CA VAL A 103 1.35 -7.39 0.29
C VAL A 103 2.16 -8.29 -0.62
N VAL A 104 1.71 -8.44 -1.86
CA VAL A 104 2.46 -9.12 -2.93
C VAL A 104 2.66 -8.13 -4.05
N LEU A 105 3.92 -7.89 -4.40
CA LEU A 105 4.32 -6.96 -5.46
C LEU A 105 5.11 -7.72 -6.53
N PRO A 106 5.02 -7.30 -7.80
CA PRO A 106 5.93 -7.78 -8.82
C PRO A 106 7.35 -7.34 -8.44
N ALA A 107 8.24 -8.31 -8.32
CA ALA A 107 9.66 -8.11 -8.17
C ALA A 107 10.30 -8.19 -9.54
N ALA A 108 10.27 -7.07 -10.25
CA ALA A 108 11.16 -6.89 -11.38
C ALA A 108 12.62 -7.00 -10.90
N ASP A 109 13.54 -7.48 -11.74
CA ASP A 109 14.98 -7.52 -11.44
C ASP A 109 15.56 -6.14 -11.05
N LEU A 110 14.82 -5.06 -11.35
CA LEU A 110 15.15 -3.69 -11.02
C LEU A 110 14.74 -3.27 -9.61
N ALA A 111 14.00 -4.10 -8.85
CA ALA A 111 13.48 -3.78 -7.52
C ALA A 111 14.59 -3.76 -6.47
N GLN A 112 14.96 -2.57 -6.00
CA GLN A 112 16.02 -2.39 -5.00
C GLN A 112 15.49 -1.99 -3.62
N GLN A 113 14.33 -1.34 -3.58
CA GLN A 113 13.74 -0.80 -2.35
C GLN A 113 12.24 -1.03 -2.32
N VAL A 114 11.71 -1.12 -1.11
CA VAL A 114 10.27 -1.13 -0.84
C VAL A 114 9.94 -0.05 0.18
N ALA A 115 8.97 0.80 -0.14
CA ALA A 115 8.57 1.94 0.67
C ALA A 115 7.10 1.82 1.09
N VAL A 116 6.79 2.26 2.30
CA VAL A 116 5.42 2.33 2.83
C VAL A 116 5.01 3.80 2.85
N LEU A 117 3.90 4.10 2.18
CA LEU A 117 3.42 5.46 1.96
C LEU A 117 2.04 5.67 2.59
N ARG A 118 1.81 6.86 3.13
CA ARG A 118 0.51 7.37 3.55
C ARG A 118 0.11 8.54 2.66
N VAL A 119 -0.96 8.40 1.90
CA VAL A 119 -1.54 9.47 1.09
C VAL A 119 -2.70 10.07 1.87
N PRO A 120 -2.64 11.36 2.25
CA PRO A 120 -3.72 11.98 3.01
C PRO A 120 -4.97 12.19 2.13
N PRO A 121 -6.18 12.24 2.73
CA PRO A 121 -7.35 12.71 2.00
C PRO A 121 -7.13 14.11 1.45
N ALA A 122 -7.74 14.39 0.30
CA ALA A 122 -7.76 15.75 -0.22
C ALA A 122 -8.37 16.68 0.85
N ALA A 123 -7.76 17.86 1.04
CA ALA A 123 -8.36 18.88 1.91
C ALA A 123 -9.77 19.16 1.40
N ARG A 124 -10.75 19.14 2.30
CA ARG A 124 -12.15 19.44 1.94
C ARG A 124 -12.16 20.85 1.34
N PRO A 125 -12.76 21.07 0.16
CA PRO A 125 -12.91 22.42 -0.36
C PRO A 125 -13.66 23.26 0.69
N ALA A 126 -13.28 24.54 0.83
CA ALA A 126 -14.05 25.45 1.67
C ALA A 126 -15.51 25.48 1.17
N GLU A 127 -16.49 25.63 2.07
CA GLU A 127 -17.90 25.70 1.66
C GLU A 127 -18.08 26.77 0.56
N GLY A 128 -18.49 26.32 -0.64
CA GLY A 128 -18.66 27.17 -1.82
C GLY A 128 -17.60 27.00 -2.91
N ASP A 129 -16.53 26.24 -2.67
CA ASP A 129 -15.53 25.91 -3.67
C ASP A 129 -15.93 24.63 -4.43
N THR A 130 -16.44 24.80 -5.65
CA THR A 130 -16.74 23.72 -6.62
C THR A 130 -15.55 23.45 -7.54
N GLY A 131 -14.33 23.79 -7.11
CA GLY A 131 -13.10 23.47 -7.81
C GLY A 131 -12.93 21.96 -8.04
N PRO A 132 -12.29 21.55 -9.16
CA PRO A 132 -11.99 20.15 -9.40
C PRO A 132 -11.11 19.58 -8.27
N ALA A 133 -11.30 18.29 -7.96
CA ALA A 133 -10.42 17.57 -7.04
C ALA A 133 -8.94 17.75 -7.45
N PRO A 134 -8.00 17.84 -6.49
CA PRO A 134 -6.59 18.05 -6.80
C PRO A 134 -6.08 16.98 -7.75
N ALA A 135 -5.21 17.39 -8.67
CA ALA A 135 -4.71 16.49 -9.69
C ALA A 135 -3.97 15.29 -9.05
N PRO A 136 -4.10 14.09 -9.63
CA PRO A 136 -3.31 12.89 -9.31
C PRO A 136 -1.86 13.09 -8.82
N SER A 137 -1.11 13.91 -9.55
CA SER A 137 0.30 14.19 -9.28
C SER A 137 0.52 14.97 -7.97
N GLU A 138 -0.44 15.77 -7.56
CA GLU A 138 -0.38 16.55 -6.32
C GLU A 138 -0.68 15.68 -5.10
N ALA A 139 -1.55 14.67 -5.23
CA ALA A 139 -1.82 13.72 -4.15
C ALA A 139 -0.58 12.88 -3.82
N ARG A 140 0.13 12.40 -4.85
CA ARG A 140 1.41 11.71 -4.68
C ARG A 140 2.49 12.61 -4.09
N ALA A 141 2.56 13.88 -4.49
CA ALA A 141 3.49 14.85 -3.89
C ALA A 141 3.23 15.12 -2.40
N ARG A 142 2.01 14.83 -1.92
CA ARG A 142 1.62 14.93 -0.50
C ARG A 142 1.75 13.61 0.26
N ALA A 143 2.17 12.54 -0.41
CA ALA A 143 2.38 11.26 0.26
C ALA A 143 3.49 11.40 1.31
N THR A 144 3.22 10.93 2.52
CA THR A 144 4.22 10.81 3.58
C THR A 144 4.83 9.43 3.49
N GLU A 145 6.16 9.35 3.42
CA GLU A 145 6.87 8.09 3.55
C GLU A 145 6.98 7.71 5.02
N LEU A 146 6.43 6.55 5.38
CA LEU A 146 6.48 6.02 6.75
C LEU A 146 7.75 5.22 7.00
N ALA A 147 8.19 4.44 6.01
CA ALA A 147 9.44 3.67 6.06
C ALA A 147 9.89 3.23 4.67
N THR A 148 11.19 2.98 4.53
CA THR A 148 11.80 2.36 3.33
C THR A 148 12.78 1.28 3.74
N PHE A 149 12.78 0.16 3.01
CA PHE A 149 13.61 -1.01 3.29
C PHE A 149 14.30 -1.51 2.01
N PRO A 150 15.49 -2.12 2.11
CA PRO A 150 16.13 -2.79 0.99
C PRO A 150 15.33 -4.05 0.59
N VAL A 151 15.27 -4.31 -0.71
CA VAL A 151 14.74 -5.56 -1.25
C VAL A 151 15.88 -6.57 -1.31
N GLU A 152 15.78 -7.64 -0.53
CA GLU A 152 16.82 -8.66 -0.37
C GLU A 152 16.33 -9.99 -0.94
N LEU A 153 16.40 -10.11 -2.26
CA LEU A 153 15.99 -11.33 -2.96
C LEU A 153 17.24 -12.20 -3.22
N GLY A 154 17.58 -13.03 -2.23
CA GLY A 154 18.72 -13.96 -2.28
C GLY A 154 18.63 -15.03 -3.36
#